data_AF-A0A7J6RA11-F1
#
_entry.id   AF-A0A7J6RA11-F1
#
_cell.length_a   1.000
_cell.length_b   1.000
_cell.length_c   1.000
_cell.angle_alpha   90.00
_cell.angle_beta   90.00
_cell.angle_gamma   90.00
#
_symmetry.space_group_name_H-M   'P 1'
#
loop_
_entity.id
_entity.type
_entity.pdbx_description
1 polymer ?
#
loop_
_entity_poly.entity_id
_entity_poly.type
_entity_poly.pdbx_seq_one_letter_code
_entity_poly.pdbx_strand_id
1 'polypeptide(L)'
;MTAPPIDNLGAVAPLVFIIALLCMPSGIGGGILYVPVLRLIGGLSQKESSSLSQALIAAASLAANLFNFYAQYRARSEPKAIIVWPFVILMLPCAVVGSLIGVYIYSWLPSLLQLILYFCVACLGTFMAFRKGFRLWKAETRAKERESDSATTL
;
A
#
# COMPACT_ATOMS: atom_id res chain seq x y z
N MET A 1 -11.79 -2.27 -28.67
CA MET A 1 -11.25 -1.67 -27.43
C MET A 1 -9.78 -2.03 -27.35
N THR A 2 -8.93 -1.21 -27.98
CA THR A 2 -7.49 -1.45 -28.09
C THR A 2 -6.82 -0.95 -26.81
N ALA A 3 -6.08 -1.84 -26.12
CA ALA A 3 -5.29 -1.46 -24.96
C ALA A 3 -4.35 -0.29 -25.32
N PRO A 4 -4.23 0.77 -24.49
CA PRO A 4 -3.26 1.81 -24.76
C PRO A 4 -1.86 1.17 -24.70
N PRO A 5 -0.99 1.43 -25.68
CA PRO A 5 0.38 0.95 -25.65
C PRO A 5 1.05 1.53 -24.40
N ILE A 6 1.65 0.65 -23.61
CA ILE A 6 2.50 1.06 -22.50
C ILE A 6 3.84 1.30 -23.17
N ASP A 7 4.11 2.56 -23.54
CA ASP A 7 5.26 2.94 -24.37
C ASP A 7 6.59 2.42 -23.80
N ASN A 8 6.65 2.18 -22.49
CA ASN A 8 7.83 1.68 -21.75
C ASN A 8 7.52 0.50 -20.81
N LEU A 9 6.76 -0.51 -21.25
CA LEU A 9 6.41 -1.68 -20.42
C LEU A 9 7.63 -2.36 -19.76
N GLY A 10 8.74 -2.45 -20.48
CA GLY A 10 9.99 -3.08 -20.00
C GLY A 10 10.61 -2.39 -18.79
N ALA A 11 10.36 -1.08 -18.59
CA ALA A 11 10.86 -0.32 -17.43
C ALA A 11 9.84 -0.29 -16.28
N VAL A 12 8.55 -0.28 -16.58
CA VAL A 12 7.48 -0.19 -15.59
C VAL A 12 7.35 -1.47 -14.77
N ALA A 13 7.36 -2.62 -15.43
CA ALA A 13 7.17 -3.92 -14.78
C ALA A 13 8.18 -4.22 -13.65
N PRO A 14 9.51 -4.10 -13.85
CA PRO A 14 10.47 -4.35 -12.77
C PRO A 14 10.34 -3.33 -11.63
N LEU A 15 10.02 -2.07 -11.93
CA LEU A 15 9.89 -1.05 -10.90
C LEU A 15 8.66 -1.29 -10.01
N VAL A 16 7.53 -1.64 -10.61
CA VAL A 16 6.30 -2.01 -9.89
C VAL A 16 6.53 -3.27 -9.05
N PHE A 17 7.31 -4.23 -9.56
CA PHE A 17 7.68 -5.43 -8.82
C PHE A 17 8.55 -5.11 -7.59
N ILE A 18 9.57 -4.26 -7.73
CA ILE A 18 10.41 -3.81 -6.61
C ILE A 18 9.56 -3.09 -5.57
N ILE A 19 8.67 -2.19 -5.99
CA ILE A 19 7.75 -1.49 -5.08
C ILE A 19 6.84 -2.48 -4.35
N ALA A 20 6.31 -3.49 -5.04
CA ALA A 20 5.50 -4.54 -4.44
C ALA A 20 6.27 -5.31 -3.36
N LEU A 21 7.49 -5.72 -3.65
CA LEU A 21 8.35 -6.46 -2.71
C LEU A 21 8.64 -5.64 -1.44
N LEU A 22 8.91 -4.35 -1.57
CA LEU A 22 9.17 -3.47 -0.42
C LEU A 22 7.89 -3.18 0.38
N CYS A 23 6.74 -3.13 -0.29
CA CYS A 23 5.49 -2.74 0.37
C CYS A 23 4.77 -3.91 1.05
N MET A 24 4.95 -5.14 0.58
CA MET A 24 4.37 -6.35 1.17
C MET A 24 4.68 -6.51 2.67
N PRO A 25 5.94 -6.44 3.14
CA PRO A 25 6.27 -6.56 4.56
C PRO A 25 5.84 -5.34 5.39
N SER A 26 5.60 -4.18 4.77
CA SER A 26 5.17 -2.97 5.49
C SER A 26 3.65 -2.86 5.66
N GLY A 27 2.86 -3.72 5.02
CA GLY A 27 1.41 -3.77 5.17
C GLY A 27 0.65 -2.55 4.63
N ILE A 28 1.32 -1.69 3.84
CA ILE A 28 0.75 -0.44 3.31
C ILE A 28 0.01 -0.66 1.97
N GLY A 29 0.22 -1.80 1.30
CA GLY A 29 -0.50 -2.17 0.07
C GLY A 29 -0.09 -1.37 -1.18
N GLY A 30 0.94 -0.53 -1.14
CA GLY A 30 1.66 0.00 -2.32
C GLY A 30 0.95 1.06 -3.17
N GLY A 31 -0.35 1.29 -2.95
CA GLY A 31 -1.18 2.15 -3.82
C GLY A 31 -0.74 3.60 -3.96
N ILE A 32 -0.10 4.17 -2.94
CA ILE A 32 0.43 5.54 -2.98
C ILE A 32 1.54 5.68 -4.04
N LEU A 33 2.29 4.60 -4.30
CA LEU A 33 3.42 4.60 -5.24
C LEU A 33 3.03 4.11 -6.63
N TYR A 34 2.06 3.19 -6.75
CA TYR A 34 1.69 2.61 -8.05
C TYR A 34 1.04 3.62 -9.00
N VAL A 35 0.12 4.46 -8.52
CA VAL A 35 -0.57 5.47 -9.35
C VAL A 35 0.41 6.46 -10.02
N PRO A 36 1.30 7.15 -9.29
CA PRO A 36 2.25 8.09 -9.92
C PRO A 36 3.27 7.38 -10.82
N VAL A 37 3.73 6.19 -10.46
CA VAL A 37 4.68 5.39 -11.28
C VAL A 37 4.06 5.00 -12.61
N LEU A 38 2.82 4.48 -12.60
CA LEU A 38 2.11 4.09 -13.81
C LEU A 38 1.80 5.29 -14.72
N ARG A 39 1.54 6.46 -14.14
CA ARG A 39 1.28 7.68 -14.90
C ARG A 39 2.55 8.31 -15.50
N LEU A 40 3.63 8.40 -14.72
CA LEU A 40 4.88 9.05 -15.16
C LEU A 40 5.71 8.17 -16.10
N ILE A 41 5.82 6.87 -15.82
CA ILE A 41 6.70 5.95 -16.57
C ILE A 41 5.92 5.19 -17.64
N GLY A 42 4.68 4.81 -17.33
CA GLY A 42 3.84 4.05 -18.25
C GLY A 42 3.05 4.89 -19.26
N GLY A 43 3.08 6.23 -19.15
CA GLY A 43 2.38 7.13 -20.08
C GLY A 43 0.85 7.02 -20.07
N LEU A 44 0.28 6.25 -19.13
CA LEU A 44 -1.15 5.93 -19.11
C LEU A 44 -2.01 7.14 -18.70
N SER A 45 -3.25 7.15 -19.20
CA SER A 45 -4.25 8.12 -18.78
C SER A 45 -4.57 7.96 -17.29
N GLN A 46 -5.01 9.04 -16.62
CA GLN A 46 -5.28 9.05 -15.18
C GLN A 46 -6.28 7.94 -14.77
N LYS A 47 -7.29 7.68 -15.61
CA LYS A 47 -8.29 6.65 -15.34
C LYS A 47 -7.69 5.24 -15.42
N GLU A 48 -6.88 4.98 -16.45
CA GLU A 48 -6.25 3.67 -16.65
C GLU A 48 -5.20 3.35 -15.58
N SER A 49 -4.35 4.33 -15.23
CA SER A 49 -3.36 4.17 -14.15
C SER A 49 -4.03 3.85 -12.81
N SER A 50 -5.16 4.49 -12.50
CA SER A 50 -5.89 4.25 -11.25
C SER A 50 -6.51 2.85 -11.22
N SER A 51 -7.14 2.41 -12.30
CA SER A 51 -7.73 1.08 -12.40
C SER A 51 -6.68 -0.04 -12.31
N LEU A 52 -5.56 0.11 -13.03
CA LEU A 52 -4.45 -0.85 -12.97
C LEU A 52 -3.80 -0.90 -11.60
N SER A 53 -3.62 0.26 -10.95
CA SER A 53 -3.09 0.30 -9.59
C SER A 53 -3.99 -0.49 -8.63
N GLN A 54 -5.31 -0.32 -8.69
CA GLN A 54 -6.22 -1.06 -7.82
C GLN A 54 -6.17 -2.57 -8.08
N ALA A 55 -6.07 -2.98 -9.34
CA ALA A 55 -5.87 -4.39 -9.68
C ALA A 55 -4.57 -4.97 -9.10
N LEU A 56 -3.46 -4.22 -9.16
CA LEU A 56 -2.18 -4.63 -8.56
C LEU A 56 -2.25 -4.76 -7.04
N ILE A 57 -2.86 -3.78 -6.36
CA ILE A 57 -3.04 -3.81 -4.90
C ILE A 57 -3.90 -5.02 -4.49
N ALA A 58 -4.99 -5.27 -5.22
CA ALA A 58 -5.87 -6.41 -4.98
C ALA A 58 -5.15 -7.73 -5.20
N ALA A 59 -4.39 -7.87 -6.28
CA ALA A 59 -3.59 -9.06 -6.56
C ALA A 59 -2.52 -9.31 -5.49
N ALA A 60 -1.80 -8.27 -5.06
CA ALA A 60 -0.79 -8.38 -4.00
C ALA A 60 -1.43 -8.79 -2.65
N SER A 61 -2.56 -8.19 -2.29
CA SER A 61 -3.30 -8.50 -1.06
C SER A 61 -3.85 -9.93 -1.09
N LEU A 62 -4.38 -10.36 -2.24
CA LEU A 62 -4.87 -11.72 -2.44
C LEU A 62 -3.74 -12.75 -2.33
N ALA A 63 -2.58 -12.47 -2.95
CA ALA A 63 -1.40 -13.33 -2.86
C ALA A 63 -0.89 -13.44 -1.42
N ALA A 64 -0.83 -12.32 -0.68
CA ALA A 64 -0.46 -12.32 0.73
C ALA A 64 -1.45 -13.13 1.58
N ASN A 65 -2.75 -12.93 1.38
CA ASN A 65 -3.77 -13.68 2.11
C ASN A 65 -3.74 -15.18 1.80
N LEU A 66 -3.54 -15.56 0.54
CA LEU A 66 -3.42 -16.95 0.13
C LEU A 66 -2.18 -17.61 0.72
N PHE A 67 -1.03 -16.90 0.73
CA PHE A 67 0.18 -17.38 1.38
C PHE A 67 -0.01 -17.54 2.89
N ASN A 68 -0.63 -16.55 3.54
CA ASN A 68 -0.94 -16.61 4.97
C ASN A 68 -1.90 -17.76 5.30
N PHE A 69 -2.93 -17.99 4.48
CA PHE A 69 -3.86 -19.10 4.65
C PHE A 69 -3.17 -20.46 4.44
N TYR A 70 -2.33 -20.59 3.42
CA TYR A 70 -1.55 -21.80 3.16
C TYR A 70 -0.55 -22.09 4.30
N ALA A 71 0.14 -21.05 4.80
CA ALA A 71 1.04 -21.16 5.93
C ALA A 71 0.30 -21.58 7.21
N GLN A 72 -0.86 -20.99 7.51
CA GLN A 72 -1.71 -21.36 8.64
C GLN A 72 -2.24 -22.80 8.52
N TYR A 73 -2.68 -23.20 7.32
CA TYR A 73 -3.16 -24.56 7.08
C TYR A 73 -2.07 -25.62 7.30
N ARG A 74 -0.81 -25.29 6.97
CA ARG A 74 0.35 -26.18 7.14
C ARG A 74 0.91 -26.17 8.56
N ALA A 75 0.81 -25.05 9.28
CA ALA A 75 1.26 -24.88 10.66
C ALA A 75 0.22 -25.36 11.70
N ARG A 76 -0.33 -26.57 11.51
CA ARG A 76 -1.45 -27.20 12.24
C ARG A 76 -1.35 -27.21 13.78
N SER A 77 -0.22 -26.82 14.37
CA SER A 77 0.08 -27.00 15.80
C SER A 77 0.23 -25.71 16.62
N GLU A 78 0.25 -24.52 16.00
CA GLU A 78 0.31 -23.24 16.74
C GLU A 78 -0.76 -22.27 16.22
N PRO A 79 -1.89 -22.09 16.94
CA PRO A 79 -2.93 -21.16 16.57
C PRO A 79 -2.48 -19.74 16.95
N LYS A 80 -1.50 -19.18 16.25
CA LYS A 80 -1.13 -17.76 16.42
C LYS A 80 -1.87 -16.90 15.39
N ALA A 81 -3.18 -17.08 15.29
CA ALA A 81 -4.03 -16.19 14.50
C ALA A 81 -4.36 -14.95 15.34
N ILE A 82 -3.48 -13.94 15.29
CA ILE A 82 -3.66 -12.62 15.95
C ILE A 82 -4.67 -11.75 15.14
N ILE A 83 -5.65 -12.36 14.48
CA ILE A 83 -6.66 -11.65 13.70
C ILE A 83 -7.86 -11.39 14.60
N VAL A 84 -8.05 -10.12 14.98
CA VAL A 84 -9.21 -9.67 15.74
C VAL A 84 -10.40 -9.58 14.77
N TRP A 85 -11.10 -10.70 14.56
CA TRP A 85 -12.25 -10.80 13.64
C TRP A 85 -13.32 -9.71 13.79
N PRO A 86 -13.71 -9.27 15.01
CA PRO A 86 -14.65 -8.16 15.18
C PRO A 86 -14.18 -6.86 14.50
N PHE A 87 -12.88 -6.59 14.54
CA PHE A 87 -12.31 -5.38 13.92
C PHE A 87 -12.30 -5.49 12.40
N VAL A 88 -12.00 -6.67 11.84
CA VAL A 88 -12.02 -6.91 10.39
C VAL A 88 -13.44 -6.74 9.83
N ILE A 89 -14.43 -7.34 10.50
CA ILE A 89 -15.85 -7.25 10.10
C ILE A 89 -16.37 -5.82 10.20
N LEU A 90 -15.85 -4.98 11.10
CA LEU A 90 -16.20 -3.57 11.19
C LEU A 90 -15.47 -2.71 10.15
N MET A 91 -14.20 -2.98 9.89
CA MET A 91 -13.39 -2.22 8.93
C MET A 91 -13.83 -2.44 7.48
N LEU A 92 -14.19 -3.66 7.11
CA LEU A 92 -14.58 -3.99 5.74
C LEU A 92 -15.75 -3.14 5.20
N PRO A 93 -16.92 -3.07 5.86
CA PRO A 93 -18.04 -2.24 5.38
C PRO A 93 -17.71 -0.76 5.47
N CYS A 94 -16.98 -0.31 6.49
CA CYS A 94 -16.56 1.08 6.61
C CYS A 94 -15.66 1.49 5.43
N ALA A 95 -14.76 0.61 4.99
CA ALA A 95 -13.89 0.85 3.84
C ALA A 95 -14.66 0.87 2.52
N VAL A 96 -15.62 -0.04 2.33
CA VAL A 96 -16.47 -0.09 1.13
C VAL A 96 -17.39 1.14 1.05
N VAL A 97 -18.03 1.52 2.14
CA VAL A 97 -18.90 2.72 2.17
C VAL A 97 -18.07 3.99 1.91
N GLY A 98 -16.89 4.10 2.53
CA GLY A 98 -15.99 5.23 2.31
C GLY A 98 -15.51 5.33 0.85
N SER A 99 -15.16 4.20 0.22
CA SER A 99 -14.73 4.20 -1.18
C SER A 99 -15.86 4.54 -2.14
N LEU A 100 -17.08 4.05 -1.91
CA LEU A 100 -18.26 4.38 -2.71
C LEU A 100 -18.58 5.88 -2.66
N ILE A 101 -18.61 6.46 -1.46
CA ILE A 101 -18.84 7.91 -1.29
C ILE A 101 -17.72 8.71 -1.96
N GLY A 102 -16.46 8.27 -1.81
CA GLY A 102 -15.30 8.92 -2.43
C GLY A 102 -15.37 8.91 -3.95
N VAL A 103 -15.73 7.78 -4.57
CA VAL A 103 -15.89 7.65 -6.03
C VAL A 103 -17.07 8.48 -6.52
N TYR A 104 -18.17 8.51 -5.76
CA TYR A 104 -19.32 9.33 -6.11
C TYR A 104 -18.92 10.80 -6.17
N ILE A 105 -18.27 11.33 -5.12
CA ILE A 105 -17.76 12.70 -5.09
C ILE A 105 -16.77 12.93 -6.24
N TYR A 106 -15.82 12.02 -6.46
CA TYR A 106 -14.81 12.10 -7.52
C TYR A 106 -15.42 12.31 -8.92
N SER A 107 -16.59 11.73 -9.20
CA SER A 107 -17.28 11.86 -10.48
C SER A 107 -17.84 13.26 -10.76
N TRP A 108 -18.07 14.08 -9.73
CA TRP A 108 -18.56 15.45 -9.88
C TRP A 108 -17.43 16.47 -10.08
N LEU A 109 -16.17 16.08 -9.84
CA LEU A 109 -15.02 16.99 -9.89
C LEU A 109 -14.47 17.14 -11.32
N PRO A 110 -14.05 18.35 -11.72
CA PRO A 110 -13.34 18.57 -12.99
C PRO A 110 -11.95 17.92 -13.01
N SER A 111 -11.45 17.59 -14.20
CA SER A 111 -10.22 16.79 -14.41
C SER A 111 -8.94 17.41 -13.82
N LEU A 112 -8.82 18.75 -13.84
CA LEU A 112 -7.69 19.46 -13.23
C LEU A 112 -7.67 19.29 -11.70
N LEU A 113 -8.84 19.33 -11.07
CA LEU A 113 -8.96 19.18 -9.62
C LEU A 113 -8.62 17.74 -9.18
N GLN A 114 -8.97 16.74 -10.00
CA GLN A 114 -8.59 15.34 -9.77
C GLN A 114 -7.06 15.18 -9.76
N LEU A 115 -6.36 15.76 -10.74
CA LEU A 115 -4.89 15.69 -10.82
C LEU A 115 -4.22 16.34 -9.61
N ILE A 116 -4.69 17.52 -9.19
CA ILE A 116 -4.17 18.22 -8.00
C ILE A 116 -4.40 17.36 -6.75
N LEU A 117 -5.60 16.80 -6.58
CA LEU A 117 -5.92 15.95 -5.44
C LEU A 117 -5.02 14.70 -5.38
N TYR A 118 -4.80 14.04 -6.52
CA TYR A 118 -3.87 12.90 -6.61
C TYR A 118 -2.45 13.30 -6.20
N PHE A 119 -1.95 14.43 -6.69
CA PHE A 119 -0.62 14.93 -6.35
C PHE A 119 -0.51 15.25 -4.85
N CYS A 120 -1.49 15.96 -4.29
CA CYS A 120 -1.55 16.27 -2.86
C CYS A 120 -1.55 15.00 -2.00
N VAL A 121 -2.37 13.99 -2.35
CA VAL A 121 -2.41 12.71 -1.63
C VAL A 121 -1.09 11.96 -1.75
N ALA A 122 -0.44 11.98 -2.92
CA ALA A 122 0.87 11.37 -3.10
C ALA A 122 1.97 12.06 -2.27
N CYS A 123 1.98 13.39 -2.22
CA CYS A 123 2.89 14.16 -1.39
C CYS A 123 2.65 13.92 0.11
N LEU A 124 1.40 13.98 0.54
CA LEU A 124 1.01 13.70 1.93
C LEU A 124 1.36 12.27 2.32
N GLY A 125 1.09 11.30 1.45
CA GLY A 125 1.43 9.89 1.65
C GLY A 125 2.93 9.70 1.84
N THR A 126 3.74 10.32 0.96
CA THR A 126 5.20 10.32 1.07
C THR A 126 5.67 10.96 2.38
N PHE A 127 5.11 12.12 2.74
CA PHE A 127 5.47 12.82 3.97
C PHE A 127 5.10 12.01 5.23
N MET A 128 3.90 11.42 5.25
CA MET A 128 3.45 10.56 6.35
C MET A 128 4.30 9.29 6.46
N ALA A 129 4.66 8.67 5.33
CA ALA A 129 5.56 7.52 5.30
C ALA A 129 6.94 7.89 5.85
N PHE A 130 7.51 9.01 5.38
CA PHE A 130 8.81 9.49 5.84
C PHE A 130 8.81 9.82 7.34
N ARG A 131 7.77 10.49 7.82
CA ARG A 131 7.61 10.84 9.24
C ARG A 131 7.38 9.61 10.11
N LYS A 132 6.60 8.63 9.66
CA LYS A 132 6.45 7.33 10.36
C LYS A 132 7.78 6.58 10.40
N GLY A 133 8.52 6.54 9.29
CA GLY A 133 9.85 5.93 9.19
C GLY A 133 10.84 6.57 10.16
N PHE A 134 10.93 7.91 10.18
CA PHE A 134 11.82 8.63 11.10
C PHE A 134 11.44 8.41 12.57
N ARG A 135 10.14 8.37 12.87
CA ARG A 135 9.66 8.07 14.23
C ARG A 135 10.01 6.65 14.66
N LEU A 136 9.89 5.67 13.75
CA LEU A 136 10.24 4.28 14.03
C LEU A 136 11.75 4.15 14.27
N TRP A 137 12.57 4.76 13.41
CA TRP A 137 14.02 4.80 13.57
C TRP A 137 14.43 5.40 14.93
N LYS A 138 13.86 6.54 15.31
CA LYS A 138 14.14 7.19 16.60
C LYS A 138 13.69 6.33 17.80
N ALA A 139 12.61 5.56 17.66
CA ALA A 139 12.14 4.65 18.70
C ALA A 139 13.08 3.45 18.85
N GLU A 140 13.58 2.89 17.74
CA GLU A 140 14.54 1.79 17.73
C GLU A 140 15.91 2.20 18.27
N THR A 141 16.41 3.41 17.96
CA THR A 141 17.68 3.92 18.51
C THR A 141 17.61 4.04 20.04
N ARG A 142 16.50 4.57 20.57
CA ARG A 142 16.30 4.71 22.03
C ARG A 142 16.10 3.38 22.75
N ALA A 143 15.53 2.39 22.09
CA ALA A 143 15.41 1.03 22.63
C ALA A 143 16.79 0.37 22.75
N LYS A 144 17.64 0.49 21.71
CA LYS A 144 19.01 -0.02 21.73
C LYS A 144 19.89 0.64 22.79
N GLU A 145 19.74 1.95 23.00
CA GLU A 145 20.46 2.67 24.08
C GLU A 145 20.07 2.16 25.47
N ARG A 146 18.77 1.88 25.71
CA ARG A 146 18.29 1.36 27.01
C ARG A 146 18.71 -0.09 27.28
N GLU A 147 18.78 -0.92 26.25
CA GLU A 147 19.30 -2.30 26.37
C GLU A 147 20.81 -2.31 26.66
N SER A 148 21.58 -1.39 26.06
CA SER A 148 23.02 -1.24 26.31
C SER A 148 23.36 -0.73 27.73
N ASP A 149 22.54 0.18 28.28
CA ASP A 149 22.70 0.64 29.67
C ASP A 149 22.34 -0.47 30.68
N SER A 150 21.29 -1.25 30.42
CA SER A 150 20.85 -2.33 31.30
C SER A 150 21.85 -3.51 31.34
N ALA A 151 22.58 -3.74 30.26
CA ALA A 151 23.63 -4.77 30.17
C ALA A 151 24.97 -4.35 30.79
N THR A 152 25.18 -3.06 31.07
CA THR A 152 26.41 -2.53 31.69
C THR A 152 26.28 -2.40 33.22
N THR A 153 25.06 -2.47 33.77
CA THR A 153 24.76 -2.42 35.22
C THR A 153 24.68 -3.79 35.92
N LEU A 154 24.96 -4.89 35.22
CA LEU A 154 25.12 -6.25 35.78
C LEU A 154 26.58 -6.68 35.69
#